data_AF-A0A950MKK5-F1
#
_entry.id   AF-A0A950MKK5-F1
#
_cell.length_a   1.000
_cell.length_b   1.000
_cell.length_c   1.000
_cell.angle_alpha   90.00
_cell.angle_beta   90.00
_cell.angle_gamma   90.00
#
_symmetry.space_group_name_H-M   'P 1'
#
loop_
_entity.id
_entity.type
_entity.pdbx_description
1 polymer ?
#
loop_
_entity_poly.entity_id
_entity_poly.type
_entity_poly.pdbx_seq_one_letter_code
_entity_poly.pdbx_strand_id
1 'polypeptide(L)'
;MSQNPLLDFSGLPRFADIRPEHISPAIEQLLSEARHTVAQLTAHVDSPSWENFVDPLTDATERLSRAWGVVGHLNAVVNTPELRDAYNANIAPIST
;
A
#
# COMPACT_ATOMS: atom_id res chain seq x y z
N MET A 1 9.93 8.73 15.70
CA MET A 1 8.59 8.54 15.09
C MET A 1 8.37 7.05 14.95
N SER A 2 7.25 6.52 15.42
CA SER A 2 6.94 5.09 15.32
C SER A 2 6.86 4.69 13.85
N GLN A 3 7.85 3.96 13.33
CA GLN A 3 7.83 3.48 11.95
C GLN A 3 6.73 2.44 11.79
N ASN A 4 5.76 2.71 10.91
CA ASN A 4 4.73 1.74 10.56
C ASN A 4 5.38 0.56 9.81
N PRO A 5 5.30 -0.68 10.31
CA PRO A 5 5.98 -1.83 9.71
C PRO A 5 5.47 -2.17 8.29
N LEU A 6 4.26 -1.73 7.92
CA LEU A 6 3.72 -1.89 6.56
C LEU A 6 4.38 -0.95 5.54
N LEU A 7 5.15 0.04 5.99
CA LEU A 7 5.86 1.00 5.15
C LEU A 7 7.36 0.71 5.02
N ASP A 8 7.84 -0.38 5.64
CA ASP A 8 9.21 -0.85 5.48
C ASP A 8 9.31 -1.90 4.37
N PHE A 9 9.88 -1.49 3.24
CA PHE A 9 10.03 -2.32 2.06
C PHE A 9 11.44 -2.92 1.91
N SER A 10 12.35 -2.70 2.87
CA SER A 10 13.77 -3.05 2.77
C SER A 10 14.08 -4.55 2.84
N GLY A 11 13.11 -5.37 3.28
CA GLY A 11 13.29 -6.82 3.47
C GLY A 11 11.97 -7.58 3.43
N LEU A 12 11.88 -8.71 4.15
CA LEU A 12 10.64 -9.48 4.27
C LEU A 12 9.62 -8.78 5.19
N PRO A 13 8.31 -8.99 5.01
CA PRO A 13 7.29 -8.44 5.90
C PRO A 13 7.51 -8.86 7.36
N ARG A 14 7.54 -7.87 8.26
CA ARG A 14 7.68 -8.07 9.71
C ARG A 14 6.34 -8.40 10.35
N PHE A 15 5.76 -9.55 10.01
CA PHE A 15 4.40 -9.94 10.42
C PHE A 15 4.14 -9.81 11.93
N ALA A 16 5.12 -10.15 12.76
CA ALA A 16 5.00 -10.07 14.23
C ALA A 16 4.82 -8.63 14.76
N ASP A 17 5.25 -7.62 14.00
CA ASP A 17 5.17 -6.22 14.39
C ASP A 17 3.86 -5.54 13.93
N ILE A 18 3.10 -6.18 13.03
CA ILE A 18 1.91 -5.60 12.42
C ILE A 18 0.73 -5.74 13.38
N ARG A 19 0.03 -4.63 13.62
CA ARG A 19 -1.16 -4.54 14.47
C ARG A 19 -2.29 -3.86 13.69
N PRO A 20 -3.57 -4.08 14.04
CA PRO A 20 -4.71 -3.51 13.32
C PRO A 20 -4.60 -1.99 13.10
N GLU A 21 -4.11 -1.24 14.10
CA GLU A 21 -3.96 0.22 14.04
C GLU A 21 -2.91 0.70 13.02
N HIS A 22 -2.07 -0.19 12.50
CA HIS A 22 -1.11 0.14 11.45
C HIS A 22 -1.73 0.12 10.04
N ILE A 23 -2.87 -0.56 9.85
CA ILE A 23 -3.40 -0.87 8.52
C ILE A 23 -3.87 0.40 7.81
N SER A 24 -4.92 1.07 8.31
CA SER A 24 -5.49 2.23 7.63
C SER A 24 -4.47 3.35 7.39
N PRO A 25 -3.61 3.73 8.36
CA PRO A 25 -2.61 4.77 8.11
C PRO A 25 -1.60 4.41 7.01
N ALA A 26 -1.18 3.14 6.91
CA ALA A 26 -0.28 2.72 5.85
C ALA A 26 -0.98 2.73 4.47
N ILE A 27 -2.21 2.22 4.41
CA ILE A 27 -2.98 2.15 3.17
C ILE A 27 -3.35 3.55 2.66
N GLU A 28 -3.78 4.46 3.53
CA GLU A 28 -4.05 5.86 3.17
C GLU A 28 -2.81 6.55 2.60
N GLN A 29 -1.65 6.38 3.24
CA GLN A 29 -0.40 6.95 2.77
C GLN A 29 -0.03 6.40 1.38
N LEU A 30 -0.03 5.08 1.21
CA LEU A 30 0.36 4.44 -0.04
C LEU A 30 -0.63 4.76 -1.19
N LEU A 31 -1.92 4.85 -0.90
CA LEU A 31 -2.92 5.32 -1.87
C LEU A 31 -2.68 6.77 -2.27
N SER A 32 -2.36 7.65 -1.31
CA SER A 32 -2.04 9.06 -1.59
C SER A 32 -0.81 9.17 -2.50
N GLU A 33 0.27 8.43 -2.18
CA GLU A 33 1.49 8.39 -2.97
C GLU A 33 1.25 7.86 -4.40
N ALA A 34 0.47 6.77 -4.53
CA ALA A 34 0.13 6.19 -5.83
C ALA A 34 -0.72 7.15 -6.68
N ARG A 35 -1.77 7.75 -6.10
CA ARG A 35 -2.62 8.73 -6.80
C ARG A 35 -1.82 9.97 -7.20
N HIS A 36 -0.93 10.45 -6.34
CA HIS A 36 -0.06 11.57 -6.65
C HIS A 36 0.86 11.24 -7.84
N THR A 37 1.47 10.06 -7.83
CA THR A 37 2.34 9.60 -8.92
C THR A 37 1.58 9.52 -10.24
N VAL A 38 0.39 8.91 -10.25
CA VAL A 38 -0.48 8.88 -11.44
C VAL A 38 -0.76 10.29 -11.95
N ALA A 39 -1.18 11.21 -11.07
CA ALA A 39 -1.49 12.58 -11.45
C ALA A 39 -0.27 13.29 -12.06
N GLN A 40 0.91 13.14 -11.45
CA GLN A 40 2.16 13.73 -11.96
C GLN A 40 2.52 13.20 -13.35
N LEU A 41 2.49 11.87 -13.52
CA LEU A 41 2.83 11.22 -14.79
C LEU A 41 1.86 11.63 -15.90
N THR A 42 0.55 11.65 -15.62
CA THR A 42 -0.47 12.02 -16.62
C THR A 42 -0.45 13.50 -17.01
N ALA A 43 0.08 14.38 -16.15
CA ALA A 43 0.08 15.82 -16.40
C ALA A 43 1.37 16.34 -17.05
N HIS A 44 2.50 15.64 -16.87
CA HIS A 44 3.82 16.18 -17.21
C HIS A 44 4.67 15.29 -18.15
N VAL A 45 4.22 14.08 -18.47
CA VAL A 45 4.95 13.18 -19.39
C VAL A 45 4.32 13.21 -20.78
N ASP A 46 4.88 14.04 -21.67
CA ASP A 46 4.41 14.18 -23.04
C ASP A 46 4.85 13.03 -23.96
N SER A 47 5.98 12.39 -23.65
CA SER A 47 6.55 11.28 -24.42
C SER A 47 6.90 10.13 -23.46
N PRO A 48 5.95 9.20 -23.20
CA PRO A 48 6.16 8.13 -22.25
C PRO A 48 7.19 7.11 -22.75
N SER A 49 8.10 6.75 -21.88
CA SER A 49 9.06 5.66 -22.02
C SER A 49 8.88 4.68 -20.86
N TRP A 50 9.63 3.59 -20.90
CA TRP A 50 9.66 2.66 -19.79
C TRP A 50 10.13 3.35 -18.50
N GLU A 51 11.25 4.05 -18.59
CA GLU A 51 11.93 4.67 -17.45
C GLU A 51 11.17 5.86 -16.86
N ASN A 52 10.51 6.67 -17.71
CA ASN A 52 9.88 7.92 -17.26
C ASN A 52 8.39 7.78 -16.91
N PHE A 53 7.76 6.64 -17.25
CA PHE A 53 6.33 6.43 -17.04
C PHE A 53 6.04 5.08 -16.39
N VAL A 54 6.53 3.98 -16.96
CA VAL A 54 6.21 2.63 -16.48
C VAL A 54 6.87 2.36 -15.13
N ASP A 55 8.18 2.56 -15.01
CA ASP A 55 8.91 2.33 -13.77
C ASP A 55 8.34 3.11 -12.57
N PRO A 56 8.15 4.46 -12.62
CA PRO A 56 7.59 5.20 -11.49
C PRO A 56 6.14 4.80 -11.16
N LEU A 57 5.33 4.48 -12.18
CA LEU A 57 3.96 3.99 -11.96
C LEU A 57 3.97 2.63 -11.25
N THR A 58 4.81 1.70 -11.73
CA THR A 58 4.96 0.38 -11.15
C THR A 58 5.48 0.47 -9.73
N ASP A 59 6.53 1.26 -9.46
CA ASP A 59 7.08 1.42 -8.11
C ASP A 59 6.04 1.90 -7.10
N ALA A 60 5.24 2.91 -7.47
CA ALA A 60 4.21 3.44 -6.58
C ALA A 60 3.07 2.43 -6.33
N THR A 61 2.65 1.70 -7.36
CA THR A 61 1.55 0.72 -7.25
C THR A 61 1.98 -0.60 -6.62
N GLU A 62 3.21 -1.04 -6.82
CA GLU A 62 3.80 -2.23 -6.18
C GLU A 62 3.92 -2.07 -4.67
N ARG A 63 4.30 -0.88 -4.17
CA ARG A 63 4.34 -0.61 -2.73
C ARG A 63 2.96 -0.79 -2.08
N LEU A 64 1.91 -0.27 -2.72
CA LEU A 64 0.53 -0.46 -2.27
C LEU A 64 0.11 -1.93 -2.34
N SER A 65 0.36 -2.60 -3.47
CA SER A 65 0.05 -4.01 -3.69
C SER A 65 0.71 -4.90 -2.63
N ARG A 66 1.99 -4.67 -2.35
CA ARG A 66 2.77 -5.43 -1.38
C ARG A 66 2.25 -5.25 0.04
N ALA A 67 1.94 -4.02 0.46
CA ALA A 67 1.35 -3.77 1.78
C ALA A 67 -0.04 -4.41 1.91
N TRP A 68 -0.88 -4.28 0.88
CA TRP A 68 -2.22 -4.87 0.89
C TRP A 68 -2.19 -6.41 0.86
N GLY A 69 -1.26 -7.01 0.15
CA GLY A 69 -1.03 -8.45 0.15
C GLY A 69 -0.68 -8.99 1.54
N VAL A 70 0.15 -8.26 2.30
CA VAL A 70 0.49 -8.59 3.70
C VAL A 70 -0.74 -8.52 4.60
N VAL A 71 -1.55 -7.47 4.46
CA VAL A 71 -2.80 -7.28 5.21
C VAL A 71 -3.82 -8.37 4.87
N GLY A 72 -3.98 -8.70 3.58
CA GLY A 72 -4.82 -9.79 3.12
C GLY A 72 -4.36 -11.16 3.64
N HIS A 73 -3.06 -11.41 3.69
CA HIS A 73 -2.50 -12.63 4.28
C HIS A 73 -2.86 -12.76 5.76
N LEU A 74 -2.63 -11.71 6.57
CA LEU A 74 -3.01 -11.70 7.99
C LEU A 74 -4.51 -11.96 8.18
N ASN A 75 -5.35 -11.31 7.37
CA ASN A 75 -6.79 -11.52 7.39
C ASN A 75 -7.17 -12.99 7.06
N ALA A 76 -6.38 -13.68 6.23
CA ALA A 76 -6.65 -15.06 5.82
C ALA A 76 -6.16 -16.13 6.81
N VAL A 77 -5.01 -15.91 7.49
CA VAL A 77 -4.35 -16.97 8.28
C VAL A 77 -4.41 -16.78 9.79
N VAL A 78 -4.60 -15.55 10.28
CA VAL A 78 -4.61 -15.20 11.71
C VAL A 78 -5.71 -14.18 12.04
N ASN A 79 -6.90 -14.40 11.49
CA ASN A 79 -8.01 -13.47 11.60
C ASN A 79 -8.47 -13.24 13.05
N THR A 80 -8.64 -11.96 13.43
CA THR A 80 -9.34 -11.53 14.67
C THR A 80 -10.43 -10.52 14.30
N PRO A 81 -11.41 -10.23 15.19
CA PRO A 81 -12.40 -9.17 14.94
C PRO A 81 -11.74 -7.83 14.59
N GLU A 82 -10.71 -7.43 15.32
CA GLU A 82 -10.02 -6.14 15.13
C GLU A 82 -9.27 -6.10 13.78
N LEU A 83 -8.60 -7.20 13.40
CA LEU A 83 -7.95 -7.31 12.09
C LEU A 83 -8.97 -7.30 10.95
N ARG A 84 -10.12 -7.98 11.12
CA ARG A 84 -11.18 -8.02 10.12
C ARG A 84 -11.81 -6.64 9.92
N ASP A 85 -12.04 -5.90 10.99
CA ASP A 85 -12.60 -4.55 10.93
C ASP A 85 -11.64 -3.59 10.23
N ALA A 86 -10.35 -3.65 10.56
CA ALA A 86 -9.32 -2.87 9.89
C ALA A 86 -9.17 -3.26 8.40
N TYR A 87 -9.23 -4.55 8.06
CA TYR A 87 -9.25 -5.02 6.67
C TYR A 87 -10.47 -4.48 5.91
N ASN A 88 -11.68 -4.67 6.45
CA ASN A 88 -12.92 -4.26 5.81
C ASN A 88 -13.01 -2.74 5.58
N ALA A 89 -12.50 -1.94 6.51
CA ALA A 89 -12.44 -0.48 6.38
C ALA A 89 -11.62 -0.03 5.15
N ASN A 90 -10.69 -0.86 4.67
CA ASN A 90 -9.78 -0.53 3.58
C ASN A 90 -10.14 -1.17 2.23
N ILE A 91 -11.16 -2.05 2.17
CA ILE A 91 -11.62 -2.65 0.90
C ILE A 91 -12.09 -1.57 -0.08
N ALA A 92 -13.01 -0.71 0.37
CA ALA A 92 -13.58 0.33 -0.49
C ALA A 92 -12.48 1.29 -1.02
N PRO A 93 -11.64 1.93 -0.16
CA PRO A 93 -10.56 2.81 -0.62
C PRO A 93 -9.61 2.23 -1.67
N ILE A 94 -9.38 0.92 -1.65
CA ILE A 94 -8.47 0.22 -2.58
C ILE A 94 -9.17 -0.12 -3.90
N SER A 95 -10.47 -0.42 -3.85
CA SER A 95 -11.25 -0.83 -5.02
C SER A 95 -11.83 0.32 -5.86
N THR A 96 -11.73 1.57 -5.37
CA THR A 96 -12.31 2.78 -5.98
C THR A 96 -11.28 3.84 -6.30
#